data_AF-A0A6J4NK49-F1
#
_entry.id   AF-A0A6J4NK49-F1
#
_cell.length_a   1.000
_cell.length_b   1.000
_cell.length_c   1.000
_cell.angle_alpha   90.00
_cell.angle_beta   90.00
_cell.angle_gamma   90.00
#
_symmetry.space_group_name_H-M   'P 1'
#
loop_
_entity.id
_entity.type
_entity.pdbx_description
1 polymer ?
#
loop_
_entity_poly.entity_id
_entity_poly.type
_entity_poly.pdbx_seq_one_letter_code
_entity_poly.pdbx_strand_id
1 'polypeptide(L)'
;MKESDVDGVLSAIGTNKRRLFPEERQQLMSTIDCCVDSATLNGFLAGDEERAEFYGSDGWCALSKQPIPVGSTRGDHRNKVAQRIYEIRNRIVHTKSEHNELESPLLPFDPEVAVLEHDLDLVRFLAQKTLIASAHPIDSSLPEPREQSN
;
A
#
# COMPACT_ATOMS: atom_id res chain seq x y z
N MET A 1 -15.08 -26.85 27.96
CA MET A 1 -14.34 -26.90 26.68
C MET A 1 -13.08 -27.70 26.97
N LYS A 2 -12.95 -28.90 26.40
CA LYS A 2 -11.82 -29.81 26.71
C LYS A 2 -10.61 -29.41 25.86
N GLU A 3 -9.40 -29.53 26.40
CA GLU A 3 -8.14 -29.23 25.69
C GLU A 3 -8.02 -29.95 24.34
N SER A 4 -8.67 -31.10 24.17
CA SER A 4 -8.75 -31.84 22.91
C SER A 4 -9.39 -31.06 21.75
N ASP A 5 -10.33 -30.15 22.05
CA ASP A 5 -11.00 -29.36 21.03
C ASP A 5 -10.08 -28.23 20.53
N VAL A 6 -9.20 -27.74 21.40
CA VAL A 6 -8.20 -26.71 21.07
C VAL A 6 -7.12 -27.30 20.18
N ASP A 7 -6.64 -28.51 20.48
CA ASP A 7 -5.69 -29.25 19.64
C ASP A 7 -6.27 -29.66 18.28
N GLY A 8 -7.57 -29.98 18.22
CA GLY A 8 -8.26 -30.25 16.96
C GLY A 8 -8.34 -29.03 16.04
N VAL A 9 -8.61 -27.85 16.62
CA VAL A 9 -8.61 -26.57 15.89
C VAL A 9 -7.19 -26.17 15.49
N LEU A 10 -6.20 -26.31 16.37
CA LEU A 10 -4.79 -26.04 16.06
C LEU A 10 -4.23 -26.99 14.99
N SER A 11 -4.65 -28.25 14.98
CA SER A 11 -4.28 -29.24 13.95
C SER A 11 -4.93 -28.93 12.60
N ALA A 12 -6.20 -28.51 12.60
CA ALA A 12 -6.88 -28.05 11.38
C ALA A 12 -6.24 -26.78 10.79
N ILE A 13 -5.65 -25.92 11.63
CA ILE A 13 -4.88 -24.72 11.24
C ILE A 13 -3.41 -25.08 10.91
N GLY A 14 -2.90 -26.21 11.43
CA GLY A 14 -1.49 -26.59 11.49
C GLY A 14 -0.85 -27.01 10.17
N THR A 15 -1.60 -27.17 9.09
CA THR A 15 -1.07 -27.53 7.76
C THR A 15 -0.84 -26.34 6.83
N ASN A 16 -1.10 -25.10 7.29
CA ASN A 16 -1.02 -23.89 6.46
C ASN A 16 -0.22 -22.74 7.12
N LYS A 17 0.95 -23.06 7.71
CA LYS A 17 1.89 -22.03 8.21
C LYS A 17 2.37 -21.02 7.14
N ARG A 18 2.09 -21.24 5.84
CA ARG A 18 2.35 -20.27 4.75
C ARG A 18 1.14 -19.42 4.33
N ARG A 19 -0.07 -19.63 4.89
CA ARG A 19 -1.31 -18.98 4.43
C ARG A 19 -2.04 -18.10 5.47
N LEU A 20 -1.47 -17.89 6.65
CA LEU A 20 -2.08 -17.06 7.71
C LEU A 20 -1.76 -15.56 7.60
N PHE A 21 -0.84 -15.18 6.72
CA PHE A 21 -0.61 -13.79 6.37
C PHE A 21 -1.14 -13.58 4.95
N PRO A 22 -1.98 -12.57 4.69
CA PRO A 22 -2.29 -12.22 3.31
C PRO A 22 -0.97 -11.96 2.58
N GLU A 23 -0.86 -12.40 1.33
CA GLU A 23 0.29 -12.06 0.50
C GLU A 23 0.51 -10.54 0.58
N GLU A 24 1.76 -10.05 0.66
CA GLU A 24 2.08 -8.64 0.92
C GLU A 24 1.27 -7.68 0.04
N ARG A 25 1.06 -8.07 -1.24
CA ARG A 25 0.16 -7.37 -2.17
C ARG A 25 -1.28 -7.24 -1.65
N GLN A 26 -1.88 -8.33 -1.18
CA GLN A 26 -3.24 -8.34 -0.64
C GLN A 26 -3.35 -7.50 0.64
N GLN A 27 -2.30 -7.49 1.48
CA GLN A 27 -2.24 -6.62 2.65
C GLN A 27 -2.27 -5.15 2.23
N LEU A 28 -1.42 -4.77 1.28
CA LEU A 28 -1.36 -3.41 0.74
C LEU A 28 -2.70 -2.97 0.13
N MET A 29 -3.34 -3.83 -0.66
CA MET A 29 -4.67 -3.56 -1.22
C MET A 29 -5.70 -3.30 -0.11
N SER A 30 -5.76 -4.19 0.88
CA SER A 30 -6.72 -4.09 1.98
C SER A 30 -6.49 -2.83 2.82
N THR A 31 -5.23 -2.43 3.03
CA THR A 31 -4.90 -1.18 3.71
C THR A 31 -5.37 0.04 2.92
N ILE A 32 -5.09 0.11 1.61
CA ILE A 32 -5.53 1.23 0.77
C ILE A 32 -7.05 1.31 0.73
N ASP A 33 -7.74 0.18 0.59
CA ASP A 33 -9.21 0.13 0.56
C ASP A 33 -9.86 0.62 1.85
N CYS A 34 -9.22 0.36 2.99
CA CYS A 34 -9.69 0.80 4.30
C CYS A 34 -9.41 2.30 4.54
N CYS A 35 -8.25 2.80 4.10
CA CYS A 35 -7.77 4.13 4.46
C CYS A 35 -8.17 5.23 3.46
N VAL A 36 -8.54 4.88 2.23
CA VAL A 36 -8.84 5.86 1.15
C VAL A 36 -10.06 5.40 0.36
N ASP A 37 -11.02 6.30 0.17
CA ASP A 37 -12.13 6.08 -0.76
C ASP A 37 -11.74 6.43 -2.20
N SER A 38 -12.45 5.84 -3.16
CA SER A 38 -12.16 6.02 -4.58
C SER A 38 -12.24 7.48 -5.04
N ALA A 39 -13.14 8.30 -4.49
CA ALA A 39 -13.30 9.68 -4.93
C ALA A 39 -12.10 10.54 -4.47
N THR A 40 -11.64 10.36 -3.24
CA THR A 40 -10.44 11.04 -2.72
C THR A 40 -9.20 10.64 -3.50
N LEU A 41 -9.01 9.36 -3.81
CA LEU A 41 -7.89 8.91 -4.64
C LEU A 41 -7.95 9.49 -6.05
N ASN A 42 -9.12 9.49 -6.68
CA ASN A 42 -9.32 10.07 -8.01
C ASN A 42 -9.05 11.58 -8.02
N GLY A 43 -9.50 12.29 -6.99
CA GLY A 43 -9.23 13.71 -6.80
C GLY A 43 -7.73 14.00 -6.63
N PHE A 44 -7.00 13.14 -5.92
CA PHE A 44 -5.54 13.25 -5.84
C PHE A 44 -4.91 13.03 -7.23
N LEU A 45 -5.20 11.93 -7.90
CA LEU A 45 -4.59 11.60 -9.20
C LEU A 45 -4.83 12.68 -10.26
N ALA A 46 -6.01 13.30 -10.30
CA ALA A 46 -6.38 14.35 -11.24
C ALA A 46 -6.13 15.78 -10.73
N GLY A 47 -5.68 15.95 -9.48
CA GLY A 47 -5.57 17.26 -8.82
C GLY A 47 -4.36 18.10 -9.26
N ASP A 48 -3.44 17.53 -10.01
CA ASP A 48 -2.25 18.18 -10.55
C ASP A 48 -2.11 17.77 -12.03
N GLU A 49 -1.86 18.73 -12.91
CA GLU A 49 -1.87 18.51 -14.36
C GLU A 49 -0.69 17.64 -14.80
N GLU A 50 0.50 17.88 -14.26
CA GLU A 50 1.70 17.08 -14.57
C GLU A 50 1.54 15.63 -14.07
N ARG A 51 1.01 15.45 -12.87
CA ARG A 51 0.70 14.11 -12.34
C ARG A 51 -0.36 13.38 -13.18
N ALA A 52 -1.40 14.09 -13.61
CA ALA A 52 -2.46 13.50 -14.43
C ALA A 52 -1.92 13.09 -15.81
N GLU A 53 -1.08 13.93 -16.42
CA GLU A 53 -0.39 13.62 -17.68
C GLU A 53 0.60 12.47 -17.51
N PHE A 54 1.36 12.42 -16.41
CA PHE A 54 2.30 11.34 -16.13
C PHE A 54 1.60 9.98 -16.13
N TYR A 55 0.49 9.85 -15.40
CA TYR A 55 -0.27 8.59 -15.33
C TYR A 55 -1.15 8.32 -16.56
N GLY A 56 -1.54 9.36 -17.30
CA GLY A 56 -2.34 9.25 -18.53
C GLY A 56 -1.54 8.99 -19.80
N SER A 57 -0.24 9.34 -19.81
CA SER A 57 0.72 9.05 -20.89
C SER A 57 1.43 7.71 -20.66
N ASP A 58 2.55 7.45 -21.35
CA ASP A 58 3.39 6.25 -21.14
C ASP A 58 4.62 6.52 -20.24
N GLY A 59 4.71 7.71 -19.62
CA GLY A 59 5.85 8.09 -18.76
C GLY A 59 6.07 7.17 -17.56
N TRP A 60 5.03 6.45 -17.14
CA TRP A 60 5.02 5.52 -16.02
C TRP A 60 5.48 4.10 -16.37
N CYS A 61 5.55 3.74 -17.65
CA CYS A 61 5.81 2.38 -18.15
C CYS A 61 7.20 1.85 -17.78
N ALA A 62 8.17 2.74 -17.59
CA ALA A 62 9.50 2.38 -17.14
C ALA A 62 9.49 1.77 -15.73
N LEU A 63 8.55 2.17 -14.87
CA LEU A 63 8.55 1.80 -13.45
C LEU A 63 7.69 0.58 -13.13
N SER A 64 6.56 0.43 -13.80
CA SER A 64 5.56 -0.61 -13.53
C SER A 64 4.76 -0.89 -14.79
N LYS A 65 4.20 -2.11 -14.90
CA LYS A 65 3.34 -2.52 -16.02
C LYS A 65 1.89 -2.11 -15.82
N GLN A 66 1.55 -1.54 -14.66
CA GLN A 66 0.19 -1.27 -14.27
C GLN A 66 -0.21 0.18 -14.62
N PRO A 67 -1.03 0.39 -15.68
CA PRO A 67 -1.53 1.71 -16.02
C PRO A 67 -2.54 2.22 -14.98
N ILE A 68 -2.54 3.53 -14.75
CA ILE A 68 -3.57 4.22 -13.96
C ILE A 68 -4.26 5.23 -14.90
N PRO A 69 -5.39 4.87 -15.54
CA PRO A 69 -6.05 5.72 -16.52
C PRO A 69 -6.75 6.91 -15.85
N VAL A 70 -5.98 7.97 -15.60
CA VAL A 70 -6.48 9.24 -15.09
C VAL A 70 -7.39 9.89 -16.14
N GLY A 71 -8.53 10.43 -15.72
CA GLY A 71 -9.53 11.04 -16.61
C GLY A 71 -10.82 10.22 -16.77
N SER A 72 -10.80 8.93 -16.44
CA SER A 72 -12.03 8.14 -16.30
C SER A 72 -12.64 8.35 -14.90
N THR A 73 -13.51 9.34 -14.76
CA THR A 73 -14.18 9.75 -13.49
C THR A 73 -14.98 8.65 -12.79
N ARG A 74 -15.06 7.45 -13.37
CA ARG A 74 -15.90 6.33 -12.90
C ARG A 74 -15.11 5.10 -12.43
N GLY A 75 -13.79 5.09 -12.57
CA GLY A 75 -12.95 3.93 -12.19
C GLY A 75 -12.50 3.98 -10.73
N ASP A 76 -12.57 2.84 -10.04
CA ASP A 76 -11.83 2.65 -8.78
C ASP A 76 -10.38 2.26 -9.11
N HIS A 77 -9.45 3.13 -8.75
CA HIS A 77 -8.02 2.97 -9.04
C HIS A 77 -7.24 2.33 -7.89
N ARG A 78 -7.86 2.05 -6.73
CA ARG A 78 -7.15 1.57 -5.53
C ARG A 78 -6.37 0.27 -5.78
N ASN A 79 -6.99 -0.69 -6.46
CA ASN A 79 -6.34 -1.95 -6.83
C ASN A 79 -5.14 -1.74 -7.79
N LYS A 80 -5.26 -0.79 -8.73
CA LYS A 80 -4.19 -0.49 -9.69
C LYS A 80 -3.01 0.19 -9.00
N VAL A 81 -3.31 1.14 -8.12
CA VAL A 81 -2.32 1.81 -7.29
C VAL A 81 -1.58 0.82 -6.39
N ALA A 82 -2.30 -0.08 -5.72
CA ALA A 82 -1.69 -1.12 -4.88
C ALA A 82 -0.75 -2.03 -5.68
N GLN A 83 -1.20 -2.51 -6.84
CA GLN A 83 -0.38 -3.34 -7.74
C GLN A 83 0.88 -2.60 -8.21
N ARG A 84 0.74 -1.33 -8.61
CA ARG A 84 1.87 -0.48 -9.04
C ARG A 84 2.92 -0.31 -7.93
N ILE A 85 2.48 0.04 -6.71
CA ILE A 85 3.38 0.21 -5.56
C ILE A 85 4.08 -1.12 -5.22
N TYR A 86 3.36 -2.24 -5.27
CA TYR A 86 3.93 -3.56 -5.06
C TYR A 86 5.01 -3.91 -6.11
N GLU A 87 4.76 -3.61 -7.38
CA GLU A 87 5.75 -3.80 -8.46
C GLU A 87 7.01 -2.97 -8.24
N ILE A 88 6.86 -1.66 -7.99
CA ILE A 88 8.00 -0.76 -7.73
C ILE A 88 8.79 -1.23 -6.52
N ARG A 89 8.11 -1.55 -5.41
CA ARG A 89 8.74 -2.07 -4.18
C ARG A 89 9.54 -3.33 -4.46
N ASN A 90 9.00 -4.27 -5.23
CA ASN A 90 9.71 -5.50 -5.56
C ASN A 90 10.98 -5.25 -6.36
N ARG A 91 10.94 -4.30 -7.31
CA ARG A 91 12.14 -3.91 -8.06
C ARG A 91 13.22 -3.27 -7.18
N ILE A 92 12.83 -2.57 -6.12
CA ILE A 92 13.78 -1.95 -5.18
C ILE A 92 14.39 -2.98 -4.23
N VAL A 93 13.59 -3.89 -3.64
CA VAL A 93 14.04 -4.75 -2.52
C VAL A 93 14.26 -6.23 -2.86
N HIS A 94 13.76 -6.71 -4.00
CA HIS A 94 13.89 -8.11 -4.40
C HIS A 94 14.66 -8.25 -5.70
N THR A 95 15.93 -8.62 -5.58
CA THR A 95 16.86 -8.90 -6.69
C THR A 95 16.80 -10.36 -7.19
N LYS A 96 16.00 -11.22 -6.57
CA LYS A 96 15.86 -12.64 -6.93
C LYS A 96 14.53 -12.87 -7.63
N SER A 97 14.61 -12.75 -8.94
CA SER A 97 13.59 -12.95 -9.97
C SER A 97 13.03 -14.37 -9.94
N GLU A 98 11.78 -14.49 -9.52
CA GLU A 98 10.87 -15.54 -9.97
C GLU A 98 9.62 -14.80 -10.46
N HIS A 99 9.46 -14.66 -11.78
CA HIS A 99 8.21 -14.27 -12.47
C HIS A 99 7.83 -12.78 -12.63
N ASN A 100 8.74 -11.86 -12.97
CA ASN A 100 8.27 -10.55 -13.46
C ASN A 100 9.15 -9.98 -14.60
N GLU A 101 8.57 -9.79 -15.79
CA GLU A 101 9.31 -9.35 -17.01
C GLU A 101 9.76 -7.87 -16.96
N LEU A 102 9.50 -7.14 -15.86
CA LEU A 102 10.30 -5.96 -15.49
C LEU A 102 11.51 -6.51 -14.71
N GLU A 103 12.48 -7.04 -15.45
CA GLU A 103 13.47 -7.99 -14.93
C GLU A 103 14.63 -7.34 -14.18
N SER A 104 14.80 -6.02 -14.28
CA SER A 104 15.90 -5.30 -13.63
C SER A 104 15.51 -4.75 -12.25
N PRO A 105 16.36 -4.95 -11.23
CA PRO A 105 16.23 -4.21 -9.99
C PRO A 105 16.37 -2.71 -10.26
N LEU A 106 15.61 -1.89 -9.55
CA LEU A 106 15.69 -0.43 -9.65
C LEU A 106 16.79 0.05 -8.70
N LEU A 107 17.94 0.43 -9.26
CA LEU A 107 19.12 0.83 -8.50
C LEU A 107 19.19 2.35 -8.33
N PRO A 108 19.91 2.83 -7.30
CA PRO A 108 20.21 4.25 -7.18
C PRO A 108 20.85 4.78 -8.48
N PHE A 109 20.38 5.93 -8.94
CA PHE A 109 20.87 6.64 -10.14
C PHE A 109 20.55 5.98 -11.49
N ASP A 110 19.72 4.94 -11.53
CA ASP A 110 19.19 4.45 -12.80
C ASP A 110 18.35 5.55 -13.48
N PRO A 111 18.36 5.66 -14.82
CA PRO A 111 17.55 6.66 -15.53
C PRO A 111 16.06 6.59 -15.19
N GLU A 112 15.56 5.39 -14.90
CA GLU A 112 14.17 5.14 -14.52
C GLU A 112 13.81 5.77 -13.16
N VAL A 113 14.78 5.98 -12.27
CA VAL A 113 14.55 6.66 -10.98
C VAL A 113 14.15 8.12 -11.19
N ALA A 114 14.53 8.73 -12.31
CA ALA A 114 14.17 10.12 -12.61
C ALA A 114 12.66 10.35 -12.74
N VAL A 115 11.88 9.30 -13.01
CA VAL A 115 10.42 9.39 -13.18
C VAL A 115 9.63 8.89 -11.95
N LEU A 116 10.30 8.63 -10.82
CA LEU A 116 9.64 8.18 -9.57
C LEU A 116 8.88 9.28 -8.83
N GLU A 117 9.06 10.55 -9.19
CA GLU A 117 8.55 11.70 -8.43
C GLU A 117 7.05 11.60 -8.14
N HIS A 118 6.23 11.34 -9.15
CA HIS A 118 4.78 11.21 -8.97
C HIS A 118 4.38 9.98 -8.14
N ASP A 119 5.12 8.87 -8.23
CA ASP A 119 4.90 7.69 -7.40
C ASP A 119 5.32 7.92 -5.94
N LEU A 120 6.36 8.72 -5.69
CA LEU A 120 6.74 9.14 -4.35
C LEU A 120 5.65 10.01 -3.72
N ASP A 121 5.07 10.94 -4.48
CA ASP A 121 3.97 11.76 -4.01
C ASP A 121 2.71 10.94 -3.74
N LEU A 122 2.42 9.94 -4.59
CA LEU A 122 1.34 9.00 -4.36
C LEU A 122 1.54 8.21 -3.05
N VAL A 123 2.73 7.66 -2.82
CA VAL A 123 3.04 6.94 -1.57
C VAL A 123 2.97 7.87 -0.36
N ARG A 124 3.46 9.10 -0.46
CA ARG A 124 3.34 10.12 0.61
C ARG A 124 1.87 10.41 0.94
N PHE A 125 1.04 10.62 -0.07
CA PHE A 125 -0.39 10.84 0.09
C PHE A 125 -1.07 9.64 0.79
N LEU A 126 -0.81 8.42 0.33
CA LEU A 126 -1.38 7.21 0.94
C LEU A 126 -0.89 6.99 2.38
N ALA A 127 0.37 7.29 2.67
CA ALA A 127 0.91 7.23 4.03
C ALA A 127 0.20 8.22 4.95
N GLN A 128 -0.02 9.46 4.49
CA GLN A 128 -0.81 10.45 5.25
C GLN A 128 -2.23 9.97 5.51
N LYS A 129 -2.92 9.40 4.51
CA LYS A 129 -4.26 8.86 4.69
C LYS A 129 -4.30 7.68 5.67
N THR A 130 -3.31 6.79 5.58
CA THR A 130 -3.16 5.67 6.53
C THR A 130 -2.96 6.16 7.97
N LEU A 131 -2.11 7.18 8.16
CA LEU A 131 -1.88 7.76 9.48
C LEU A 131 -3.14 8.42 10.04
N ILE A 132 -3.88 9.17 9.22
CA ILE A 132 -5.14 9.79 9.63
C ILE A 132 -6.19 8.73 9.98
N ALA A 133 -6.33 7.68 9.16
CA ALA A 133 -7.30 6.61 9.38
C ALA A 133 -6.99 5.76 10.64
N SER A 134 -5.72 5.65 11.03
CA SER A 134 -5.28 4.93 12.23
C SER A 134 -5.16 5.82 13.48
N ALA A 135 -5.36 7.13 13.34
CA ALA A 135 -5.30 8.05 14.47
C ALA A 135 -6.52 7.87 15.39
N HIS A 136 -6.26 7.69 16.69
CA HIS A 136 -7.30 7.72 17.72
C HIS A 136 -7.31 9.09 18.42
N PRO A 137 -8.49 9.61 18.79
CA PRO A 137 -8.56 10.78 19.66
C PRO A 137 -7.79 10.51 20.94
N ILE A 138 -6.89 11.42 21.31
CA ILE A 138 -6.27 11.40 22.63
C ILE A 138 -7.36 11.80 23.61
N ASP A 139 -7.83 10.82 24.38
CA ASP A 139 -8.83 11.07 25.42
C ASP A 139 -8.18 11.89 26.55
N SER A 140 -8.55 13.17 26.62
CA SER A 140 -8.06 14.11 27.64
C SER A 140 -8.74 13.90 29.01
N SER A 141 -9.57 12.87 29.18
CA SER A 141 -10.25 12.55 30.44
C SER A 141 -9.47 11.60 31.37
N LEU A 142 -8.23 11.23 31.02
CA LEU A 142 -7.38 10.45 31.91
C LEU A 142 -7.09 11.23 33.20
N PRO A 143 -7.41 10.68 34.38
CA PRO A 143 -7.17 11.35 35.65
C PRO A 143 -5.68 11.59 35.85
N GLU A 144 -5.30 12.78 36.30
CA GLU A 144 -3.91 13.10 36.61
C GLU A 144 -3.32 12.08 37.58
N PRO A 145 -2.05 11.66 37.37
CA PRO A 145 -1.39 10.74 38.27
C PRO A 145 -1.38 11.35 39.67
N ARG A 146 -2.10 10.73 40.60
CA ARG A 146 -2.14 11.18 42.00
C ARG A 146 -0.72 11.13 42.53
N GLU A 147 -0.13 12.30 42.79
CA GLU A 147 1.11 12.39 43.55
C GLU A 147 0.90 11.66 44.87
N GLN A 148 1.67 10.59 45.07
CA GLN A 148 1.69 9.87 46.33
C GLN A 148 2.38 10.79 47.35
N SER A 149 1.58 11.44 48.19
CA SER A 149 2.06 12.17 49.35
C SER A 149 2.61 11.16 50.36
N ASN A 150 3.90 11.33 50.71
CA ASN A 150 4.60 10.63 51.79
C ASN A 150 3.91 10.84 53.15
#